data_AF-A0A6J1X5J9-F1
#
_entry.id   AF-A0A6J1X5J9-F1
#
_cell.length_a   1.000
_cell.length_b   1.000
_cell.length_c   1.000
_cell.angle_alpha   90.00
_cell.angle_beta   90.00
_cell.angle_gamma   90.00
#
_symmetry.space_group_name_H-M   'P 1'
#
loop_
_entity.id
_entity.type
_entity.pdbx_description
1 polymer ?
#
loop_
_entity_poly.entity_id
_entity_poly.type
_entity_poly.pdbx_seq_one_letter_code
_entity_poly.pdbx_strand_id
1 'polypeptide(L)'
;MKSVFKLESFLLVILFYINVNIIYCVNLQNVENLTNETSYKSYNIGVDMGIINPEKYSFESFKTDEQSIFRDLYKDYISMNGSQLVNYEEWLIMNNFGILSDTQESLFERKISKRSTADNKRRFVNTVRKGDILVTGRGIGGLVGHAAIMTTDYWVLEMPGGAGWQKGIKDNNRQISKYKWFDEHASDWTTVYRCPNGNAANGAAVWADHTYYNLSGGSKKTKHITYKITIDVWSTNPSYCSKLVVQAYYFGTGSKKVISSDISLRRVIVPSTIPSYFLSPYKLKNMGKY
;
A
#
# COMPACT_ATOMS: atom_id res chain seq x y z
N MET A 1 -62.39 7.10 -33.42
CA MET A 1 -61.35 6.17 -33.93
C MET A 1 -59.90 6.68 -33.79
N LYS A 2 -59.60 7.98 -33.90
CA LYS A 2 -58.21 8.51 -33.76
C LYS A 2 -57.65 8.62 -32.32
N SER A 3 -58.48 8.63 -31.26
CA SER A 3 -58.00 8.73 -29.88
C SER A 3 -57.57 7.40 -29.25
N VAL A 4 -58.18 6.28 -29.68
CA VAL A 4 -57.87 4.93 -29.18
C VAL A 4 -56.46 4.48 -29.60
N PHE A 5 -56.08 4.74 -30.85
CA PHE A 5 -54.73 4.46 -31.37
C PHE A 5 -53.60 5.22 -30.65
N LYS A 6 -53.87 6.43 -30.14
CA LYS A 6 -52.87 7.19 -29.36
C LYS A 6 -52.65 6.60 -27.97
N LEU A 7 -53.69 6.00 -27.36
CA LEU A 7 -53.61 5.42 -26.04
C LEU A 7 -52.86 4.07 -26.06
N GLU A 8 -53.13 3.23 -27.06
CA GLU A 8 -52.42 1.95 -27.26
C GLU A 8 -50.94 2.15 -27.55
N SER A 9 -50.60 3.13 -28.40
CA SER A 9 -49.21 3.46 -28.71
C SER A 9 -48.46 4.04 -27.50
N PHE A 10 -49.15 4.75 -26.60
CA PHE A 10 -48.56 5.26 -25.35
C PHE A 10 -48.35 4.14 -24.33
N LEU A 11 -49.29 3.19 -24.22
CA LEU A 11 -49.15 2.00 -23.37
C LEU A 11 -47.97 1.12 -23.79
N LEU A 12 -47.77 0.93 -25.10
CA LEU A 12 -46.64 0.17 -25.65
C LEU A 12 -45.28 0.81 -25.32
N VAL A 13 -45.18 2.14 -25.38
CA VAL A 13 -43.95 2.86 -25.01
C VAL A 13 -43.67 2.73 -23.51
N ILE A 14 -44.69 2.82 -22.65
CA ILE A 14 -44.53 2.63 -21.20
C ILE A 14 -44.12 1.20 -20.89
N LEU A 15 -44.77 0.19 -21.50
CA LEU A 15 -44.42 -1.22 -21.32
C LEU A 15 -42.98 -1.49 -21.79
N PHE A 16 -42.55 -0.93 -22.92
CA PHE A 16 -41.17 -1.04 -23.39
C PHE A 16 -40.19 -0.40 -22.38
N TYR A 17 -40.48 0.79 -21.87
CA TYR A 17 -39.64 1.47 -20.89
C TYR A 17 -39.53 0.67 -19.58
N ILE A 18 -40.63 0.09 -19.09
CA ILE A 18 -40.64 -0.77 -17.90
C ILE A 18 -39.80 -2.03 -18.12
N ASN A 19 -39.95 -2.69 -19.27
CA ASN A 19 -39.17 -3.90 -19.60
C ASN A 19 -37.67 -3.63 -19.70
N VAL A 20 -37.26 -2.52 -20.33
CA VAL A 20 -35.84 -2.12 -20.41
C VAL A 20 -35.25 -1.85 -19.02
N ASN A 21 -36.00 -1.17 -18.14
CA ASN A 21 -35.55 -0.92 -16.78
C ASN A 21 -35.45 -2.22 -15.94
N ILE A 22 -36.38 -3.16 -16.12
CA ILE A 22 -36.34 -4.47 -15.43
C ILE A 22 -35.12 -5.28 -15.90
N ILE A 23 -34.87 -5.37 -17.21
CA ILE A 23 -33.71 -6.08 -17.77
C ILE A 23 -32.40 -5.47 -17.26
N TYR A 24 -32.31 -4.14 -17.22
CA TYR A 24 -31.13 -3.45 -16.68
C TYR A 24 -30.92 -3.76 -15.19
N CYS A 25 -31.99 -3.77 -14.39
CA CYS A 25 -31.93 -4.06 -12.96
C CYS A 25 -31.50 -5.52 -12.68
N VAL A 26 -32.07 -6.49 -13.42
CA VAL A 26 -31.69 -7.92 -13.31
C VAL A 26 -30.22 -8.13 -13.69
N ASN A 27 -29.74 -7.45 -14.75
CA ASN A 27 -28.34 -7.52 -15.14
C ASN A 27 -27.40 -6.94 -14.08
N LEU A 28 -27.74 -5.81 -13.47
CA LEU A 28 -26.96 -5.24 -12.36
C LEU A 28 -26.88 -6.19 -11.17
N GLN A 29 -28.00 -6.81 -10.80
CA GLN A 29 -28.06 -7.76 -9.69
C GLN A 29 -27.24 -9.03 -9.96
N ASN A 30 -27.26 -9.53 -11.20
CA ASN A 30 -26.42 -10.66 -11.61
C ASN A 30 -24.92 -10.33 -11.58
N VAL A 31 -24.53 -9.13 -12.02
CA VAL A 31 -23.14 -8.66 -11.95
C VAL A 31 -22.70 -8.52 -10.49
N GLU A 32 -23.55 -7.93 -9.64
CA GLU A 32 -23.25 -7.80 -8.20
C GLU A 32 -23.10 -9.18 -7.52
N ASN A 33 -23.97 -10.13 -7.82
CA ASN A 33 -23.90 -11.49 -7.28
C ASN A 33 -22.61 -12.22 -7.69
N LEU A 34 -22.25 -12.18 -8.97
CA LEU A 34 -20.99 -12.77 -9.47
C LEU A 34 -19.77 -12.11 -8.82
N THR A 35 -19.84 -10.80 -8.66
CA THR A 35 -18.79 -10.01 -8.00
C THR A 35 -18.62 -10.44 -6.54
N ASN A 36 -19.73 -10.62 -5.82
CA ASN A 36 -19.75 -11.06 -4.44
C ASN A 36 -19.19 -12.47 -4.27
N GLU A 37 -19.55 -13.39 -5.17
CA GLU A 37 -19.04 -14.76 -5.18
C GLU A 37 -17.51 -14.79 -5.39
N THR A 38 -17.01 -13.96 -6.30
CA THR A 38 -15.57 -13.83 -6.57
C THR A 38 -14.81 -13.24 -5.37
N SER A 39 -15.32 -12.18 -4.75
CA SER A 39 -14.73 -11.59 -3.54
C SER A 39 -14.75 -12.60 -2.39
N TYR A 40 -15.84 -13.36 -2.22
CA TYR A 40 -15.96 -14.39 -1.18
C TYR A 40 -14.95 -15.52 -1.35
N LYS A 41 -14.79 -16.01 -2.57
CA LYS A 41 -13.76 -17.02 -2.89
C LYS A 41 -12.35 -16.50 -2.55
N SER A 42 -12.01 -15.29 -2.98
CA SER A 42 -10.69 -14.69 -2.73
C SER A 42 -10.43 -14.52 -1.23
N TYR A 43 -11.46 -14.09 -0.48
CA TYR A 43 -11.39 -13.95 0.97
C TYR A 43 -11.11 -15.30 1.66
N ASN A 44 -11.86 -16.35 1.31
CA ASN A 44 -11.68 -17.67 1.90
C ASN A 44 -10.28 -18.24 1.62
N ILE A 45 -9.71 -18.01 0.44
CA ILE A 45 -8.32 -18.39 0.15
C ILE A 45 -7.36 -17.72 1.13
N GLY A 46 -7.53 -16.42 1.39
CA GLY A 46 -6.71 -15.70 2.37
C GLY A 46 -6.86 -16.25 3.80
N VAL A 47 -8.07 -16.68 4.17
CA VAL A 47 -8.36 -17.31 5.48
C VAL A 47 -7.72 -18.70 5.57
N ASP A 48 -7.91 -19.54 4.55
CA ASP A 48 -7.39 -20.91 4.49
C ASP A 48 -5.85 -20.94 4.50
N MET A 49 -5.22 -19.94 3.89
CA MET A 49 -3.76 -19.74 3.93
C MET A 49 -3.26 -19.20 5.28
N GLY A 50 -4.15 -18.86 6.21
CA GLY A 50 -3.81 -18.25 7.50
C GLY A 50 -3.29 -16.82 7.40
N ILE A 51 -3.43 -16.18 6.22
CA ILE A 51 -3.04 -14.79 6.02
C ILE A 51 -4.07 -13.89 6.70
N ILE A 52 -5.34 -14.05 6.35
CA ILE A 52 -6.45 -13.29 6.92
C ILE A 52 -6.90 -13.94 8.23
N ASN A 53 -6.94 -13.15 9.29
CA ASN A 53 -7.67 -13.49 10.50
C ASN A 53 -9.09 -12.88 10.43
N PRO A 54 -10.16 -13.68 10.31
CA PRO A 54 -11.53 -13.18 10.18
C PRO A 54 -12.00 -12.29 11.33
N GLU A 55 -11.42 -12.45 12.54
CA GLU A 55 -11.75 -11.61 13.69
C GLU A 55 -11.18 -10.19 13.57
N LYS A 56 -10.09 -10.02 12.82
CA LYS A 56 -9.41 -8.74 12.61
C LYS A 56 -9.78 -8.09 11.29
N TYR A 57 -10.11 -8.88 10.29
CA TYR A 57 -10.44 -8.42 8.96
C TYR A 57 -11.61 -9.22 8.39
N SER A 58 -12.82 -8.73 8.67
CA SER A 58 -14.05 -9.37 8.24
C SER A 58 -14.21 -9.39 6.72
N PHE A 59 -15.03 -10.32 6.23
CA PHE A 59 -15.38 -10.41 4.81
C PHE A 59 -15.94 -9.09 4.26
N GLU A 60 -16.82 -8.40 4.98
CA GLU A 60 -17.42 -7.13 4.52
C GLU A 60 -16.39 -6.01 4.41
N SER A 61 -15.42 -5.97 5.33
CA SER A 61 -14.30 -5.03 5.24
C SER A 61 -13.40 -5.37 4.05
N PHE A 62 -13.07 -6.65 3.87
CA PHE A 62 -12.30 -7.11 2.70
C PHE A 62 -13.00 -6.78 1.40
N LYS A 63 -14.29 -7.11 1.26
CA LYS A 63 -15.09 -6.82 0.07
C LYS A 63 -15.09 -5.32 -0.25
N THR A 64 -15.20 -4.47 0.77
CA THR A 64 -15.14 -3.01 0.59
C THR A 64 -13.78 -2.58 0.03
N ASP A 65 -12.67 -3.03 0.64
CA ASP A 65 -11.32 -2.69 0.19
C ASP A 65 -11.01 -3.28 -1.20
N GLU A 66 -11.49 -4.50 -1.46
CA GLU A 66 -11.32 -5.23 -2.70
C GLU A 66 -11.98 -4.49 -3.87
N GLN A 67 -13.24 -4.08 -3.70
CA GLN A 67 -14.01 -3.38 -4.72
C GLN A 67 -13.57 -1.94 -4.93
N SER A 68 -13.14 -1.23 -3.88
CA SER A 68 -12.84 0.20 -3.94
C SER A 68 -11.35 0.54 -4.13
N ILE A 69 -10.44 -0.40 -3.86
CA ILE A 69 -9.00 -0.15 -3.86
C ILE A 69 -8.25 -1.22 -4.65
N PHE A 70 -8.43 -2.50 -4.32
CA PHE A 70 -7.56 -3.57 -4.85
C PHE A 70 -7.71 -3.77 -6.34
N ARG A 71 -8.94 -3.71 -6.86
CA ARG A 71 -9.18 -3.82 -8.31
C ARG A 71 -8.49 -2.73 -9.11
N ASP A 72 -8.48 -1.50 -8.60
CA ASP A 72 -7.85 -0.38 -9.30
C ASP A 72 -6.32 -0.48 -9.22
N LEU A 73 -5.77 -0.87 -8.06
CA LEU A 73 -4.34 -1.17 -7.95
C LEU A 73 -3.94 -2.36 -8.84
N TYR A 74 -4.78 -3.38 -8.98
CA TYR A 74 -4.50 -4.48 -9.89
C TYR A 74 -4.52 -4.04 -11.36
N LYS A 75 -5.44 -3.14 -11.76
CA LYS A 75 -5.41 -2.51 -13.10
C LYS A 75 -4.10 -1.76 -13.34
N ASP A 76 -3.62 -1.04 -12.33
CA ASP A 76 -2.30 -0.40 -12.38
C ASP A 76 -1.18 -1.43 -12.54
N TYR A 77 -1.23 -2.54 -11.77
CA TYR A 77 -0.26 -3.61 -11.86
C TYR A 77 -0.19 -4.25 -13.26
N ILE A 78 -1.33 -4.59 -13.86
CA ILE A 78 -1.35 -5.18 -15.22
C ILE A 78 -0.93 -4.17 -16.29
N SER A 79 -1.01 -2.86 -16.02
CA SER A 79 -0.48 -1.83 -16.92
C SER A 79 1.06 -1.78 -16.95
N MET A 80 1.73 -2.46 -16.02
CA MET A 80 3.16 -2.75 -16.11
C MET A 80 3.35 -3.67 -17.31
N ASN A 81 3.92 -3.15 -18.41
CA ASN A 81 4.21 -3.92 -19.62
C ASN A 81 5.37 -4.92 -19.39
N GLY A 82 5.21 -5.81 -18.40
CA GLY A 82 6.19 -6.77 -17.93
C GLY A 82 5.84 -8.18 -18.38
N SER A 83 6.86 -8.98 -18.65
CA SER A 83 6.77 -10.35 -19.17
C SER A 83 6.28 -11.41 -18.16
N GLN A 84 5.92 -11.02 -16.94
CA GLN A 84 5.50 -11.94 -15.86
C GLN A 84 4.41 -11.32 -14.97
N LEU A 85 3.27 -10.97 -15.57
CA LEU A 85 2.08 -10.60 -14.83
C LEU A 85 1.50 -11.82 -14.12
N VAL A 86 1.26 -11.68 -12.82
CA VAL A 86 0.51 -12.65 -12.03
C VAL A 86 -1.00 -12.38 -12.16
N ASN A 87 -1.83 -13.40 -11.95
CA ASN A 87 -3.28 -13.22 -11.95
C ASN A 87 -3.74 -12.46 -10.68
N TYR A 88 -5.03 -12.09 -10.61
CA TYR A 88 -5.53 -11.26 -9.50
C TYR A 88 -5.38 -11.91 -8.12
N GLU A 89 -5.60 -13.22 -8.02
CA GLU A 89 -5.49 -13.96 -6.77
C GLU A 89 -4.03 -14.03 -6.30
N GLU A 90 -3.11 -14.34 -7.20
CA GLU A 90 -1.67 -14.29 -6.94
C GLU A 90 -1.21 -12.87 -6.58
N TRP A 91 -1.80 -11.84 -7.19
CA TRP A 91 -1.53 -10.44 -6.86
C TRP A 91 -2.03 -10.09 -5.44
N LEU A 92 -3.20 -10.59 -5.02
CA LEU A 92 -3.70 -10.42 -3.65
C LEU A 92 -2.76 -11.08 -2.64
N ILE A 93 -2.31 -12.32 -2.91
CA ILE A 93 -1.34 -13.03 -2.07
C ILE A 93 -0.02 -12.24 -1.99
N MET A 94 0.49 -11.78 -3.13
CA MET A 94 1.71 -10.97 -3.18
C MET A 94 1.59 -9.70 -2.34
N ASN A 95 0.43 -9.03 -2.39
CA ASN A 95 0.15 -7.82 -1.61
C ASN A 95 -0.30 -8.11 -0.17
N ASN A 96 -0.25 -9.38 0.25
CA ASN A 96 -0.67 -9.85 1.55
C ASN A 96 -2.09 -9.37 1.87
N PHE A 97 -3.01 -9.40 0.90
CA PHE A 97 -4.42 -8.99 1.02
C PHE A 97 -4.61 -7.59 1.65
N GLY A 98 -3.62 -6.70 1.54
CA GLY A 98 -3.65 -5.37 2.15
C GLY A 98 -3.61 -5.35 3.68
N ILE A 99 -3.23 -6.45 4.32
CA ILE A 99 -3.02 -6.53 5.77
C ILE A 99 -1.53 -6.46 6.12
N LEU A 100 -1.22 -5.96 7.31
CA LEU A 100 0.13 -5.97 7.87
C LEU A 100 0.55 -7.40 8.22
N SER A 101 1.72 -7.84 7.77
CA SER A 101 2.16 -9.25 7.90
C SER A 101 2.34 -9.74 9.34
N ASP A 102 2.55 -8.83 10.30
CA ASP A 102 2.79 -9.16 11.71
C ASP A 102 1.53 -9.06 12.57
N THR A 103 0.64 -8.08 12.31
CA THR A 103 -0.58 -7.89 13.10
C THR A 103 -1.83 -8.50 12.47
N GLN A 104 -1.79 -8.79 11.16
CA GLN A 104 -2.94 -9.19 10.34
C GLN A 104 -4.07 -8.15 10.30
N GLU A 105 -3.79 -6.91 10.66
CA GLU A 105 -4.74 -5.80 10.58
C GLU A 105 -4.75 -5.19 9.17
N SER A 106 -5.93 -4.78 8.69
CA SER A 106 -6.06 -4.06 7.43
C SER A 106 -5.36 -2.70 7.48
N LEU A 107 -4.63 -2.39 6.41
CA LEU A 107 -4.07 -1.06 6.16
C LEU A 107 -5.16 0.01 5.94
N PHE A 108 -6.38 -0.41 5.61
CA PHE A 108 -7.51 0.45 5.23
C PHE A 108 -8.62 0.49 6.29
N GLU A 109 -8.36 -0.10 7.46
CA GLU A 109 -9.28 -0.01 8.59
C GLU A 109 -9.71 1.45 8.80
N ARG A 110 -11.03 1.68 8.83
CA ARG A 110 -11.56 3.05 8.91
C ARG A 110 -11.02 3.74 10.16
N LYS A 111 -10.49 4.96 10.01
CA LYS A 111 -10.15 5.85 11.14
C LYS A 111 -11.43 6.29 11.87
N ILE A 112 -11.96 5.45 12.76
CA ILE A 112 -13.10 5.79 13.61
C ILE A 112 -12.60 6.61 14.81
N SER A 113 -12.28 7.89 14.58
CA SER A 113 -12.69 9.01 15.43
C SER A 113 -11.97 10.30 15.06
N LYS A 114 -12.76 11.35 14.84
CA LYS A 114 -12.31 12.75 14.76
C LYS A 114 -11.83 13.30 16.11
N ARG A 115 -11.92 12.53 17.21
CA ARG A 115 -11.92 13.09 18.57
C ARG A 115 -10.56 13.47 19.15
N SER A 116 -9.45 13.26 18.44
CA SER A 116 -8.33 14.22 18.45
C SER A 116 -7.24 13.83 17.45
N THR A 117 -7.39 14.23 16.19
CA THR A 117 -6.27 14.19 15.22
C THR A 117 -5.01 14.85 15.79
N ALA A 118 -5.18 15.86 16.66
CA ALA A 118 -4.09 16.52 17.37
C ALA A 118 -3.39 15.62 18.41
N ASP A 119 -4.11 14.84 19.20
CA ASP A 119 -3.52 13.89 20.16
C ASP A 119 -2.80 12.78 19.41
N ASN A 120 -3.40 12.32 18.31
CA ASN A 120 -2.79 11.30 17.48
C ASN A 120 -1.50 11.81 16.81
N LYS A 121 -1.52 13.05 16.28
CA LYS A 121 -0.33 13.76 15.78
C LYS A 121 0.74 13.89 16.86
N ARG A 122 0.35 14.32 18.07
CA ARG A 122 1.28 14.45 19.21
C ARG A 122 1.90 13.11 19.56
N ARG A 123 1.11 12.05 19.65
CA ARG A 123 1.62 10.69 19.93
C ARG A 123 2.55 10.21 18.82
N PHE A 124 2.20 10.39 17.55
CA PHE A 124 3.06 10.05 16.42
C PHE A 124 4.41 10.77 16.51
N VAL A 125 4.37 12.11 16.63
CA VAL A 125 5.55 12.98 16.70
C VAL A 125 6.49 12.62 17.86
N ASN A 126 5.91 12.19 18.99
CA ASN A 126 6.64 11.75 20.18
C ASN A 126 7.12 10.30 20.10
N THR A 127 6.52 9.49 19.22
CA THR A 127 6.89 8.07 19.05
C THR A 127 8.05 7.94 18.09
N VAL A 128 7.95 8.57 16.91
CA VAL A 128 8.90 8.35 15.81
C VAL A 128 10.28 8.88 16.14
N ARG A 129 11.29 8.11 15.77
CA ARG A 129 12.71 8.46 15.89
C ARG A 129 13.52 7.89 14.74
N LYS A 130 14.78 8.31 14.62
CA LYS A 130 15.73 7.87 13.60
C LYS A 130 15.74 6.34 13.45
N GLY A 131 15.65 5.89 12.21
CA GLY A 131 15.63 4.48 11.81
C GLY A 131 14.26 3.81 11.89
N ASP A 132 13.25 4.44 12.48
CA ASP A 132 11.89 3.89 12.44
C ASP A 132 11.39 3.83 10.98
N ILE A 133 10.64 2.77 10.70
CA ILE A 133 9.98 2.53 9.42
C ILE A 133 8.51 2.94 9.57
N LEU A 134 8.01 3.67 8.59
CA LEU A 134 6.62 4.12 8.54
C LEU A 134 5.92 3.34 7.43
N VAL A 135 4.78 2.70 7.71
CA VAL A 135 3.94 2.04 6.71
C VAL A 135 2.54 2.61 6.76
N THR A 136 1.99 2.99 5.62
CA THR A 136 0.64 3.56 5.48
C THR A 136 -0.16 2.88 4.36
N GLY A 137 -1.47 3.09 4.30
CA GLY A 137 -2.38 2.32 3.44
C GLY A 137 -2.40 2.74 1.97
N ARG A 138 -2.13 3.99 1.61
CA ARG A 138 -2.19 4.42 0.20
C ARG A 138 -1.17 3.67 -0.65
N GLY A 139 -1.66 2.96 -1.65
CA GLY A 139 -0.86 2.24 -2.65
C GLY A 139 -0.66 3.04 -3.93
N ILE A 140 0.44 2.76 -4.64
CA ILE A 140 0.71 3.29 -5.99
C ILE A 140 1.31 2.20 -6.84
N GLY A 141 0.91 2.17 -8.11
CA GLY A 141 1.50 1.35 -9.15
C GLY A 141 1.37 -0.15 -8.91
N GLY A 142 0.22 -0.55 -8.37
CA GLY A 142 -0.09 -1.95 -8.13
C GLY A 142 0.54 -2.56 -6.89
N LEU A 143 1.09 -1.73 -6.00
CA LEU A 143 1.49 -2.13 -4.65
C LEU A 143 0.52 -1.56 -3.63
N VAL A 144 0.11 -2.40 -2.68
CA VAL A 144 -0.73 -2.01 -1.57
C VAL A 144 0.14 -1.40 -0.46
N GLY A 145 -0.21 -0.18 -0.07
CA GLY A 145 0.48 0.60 0.94
C GLY A 145 1.64 1.46 0.41
N HIS A 146 2.22 2.22 1.34
CA HIS A 146 3.38 3.08 1.12
C HIS A 146 4.32 3.00 2.32
N ALA A 147 5.62 3.15 2.08
CA ALA A 147 6.64 3.01 3.11
C ALA A 147 7.66 4.14 3.09
N ALA A 148 8.15 4.50 4.26
CA ALA A 148 9.19 5.50 4.45
C ALA A 148 10.10 5.15 5.63
N ILE A 149 11.22 5.86 5.75
CA ILE A 149 12.16 5.72 6.87
C ILE A 149 12.45 7.08 7.49
N MET A 150 12.52 7.12 8.82
CA MET A 150 13.02 8.26 9.57
C MET A 150 14.55 8.36 9.40
N THR A 151 15.08 9.31 8.63
CA THR A 151 16.54 9.49 8.48
C THR A 151 17.15 10.23 9.67
N THR A 152 16.34 11.00 10.39
CA THR A 152 16.66 11.63 11.69
C THR A 152 15.44 11.53 12.62
N ASP A 153 15.48 12.13 13.81
CA ASP A 153 14.30 12.23 14.69
C ASP A 153 13.23 13.22 14.18
N TYR A 154 13.51 13.88 13.05
CA TYR A 154 12.66 14.92 12.46
C TYR A 154 12.31 14.66 10.99
N TRP A 155 13.24 14.14 10.20
CA TRP A 155 13.09 13.99 8.76
C TRP A 155 12.65 12.58 8.37
N VAL A 156 11.62 12.52 7.53
CA VAL A 156 11.10 11.32 6.86
C VAL A 156 11.61 11.34 5.43
N LEU A 157 12.28 10.27 5.02
CA LEU A 157 12.68 10.05 3.63
C LEU A 157 11.73 9.05 2.98
N GLU A 158 11.19 9.44 1.83
CA GLU A 158 10.23 8.64 1.09
C GLU A 158 10.39 8.81 -0.43
N MET A 159 9.66 7.98 -1.18
CA MET A 159 9.43 8.17 -2.61
C MET A 159 7.92 8.07 -2.87
N PRO A 160 7.18 9.19 -2.91
CA PRO A 160 5.71 9.23 -2.89
C PRO A 160 5.06 8.71 -4.16
N GLY A 161 5.80 8.36 -5.22
CA GLY A 161 5.23 7.91 -6.48
C GLY A 161 4.38 8.98 -7.16
N GLY A 162 3.38 8.56 -7.93
CA GLY A 162 2.40 9.43 -8.57
C GLY A 162 1.99 8.97 -9.97
N ALA A 163 1.25 9.83 -10.68
CA ALA A 163 0.90 9.60 -12.07
C ALA A 163 2.16 9.50 -12.95
N GLY A 164 2.14 8.58 -13.92
CA GLY A 164 3.27 8.33 -14.81
C GLY A 164 4.35 7.40 -14.25
N TRP A 165 4.08 6.75 -13.11
CA TRP A 165 5.00 5.80 -12.49
C TRP A 165 5.45 4.66 -13.42
N GLN A 166 4.62 4.23 -14.38
CA GLN A 166 4.96 3.19 -15.36
C GLN A 166 6.17 3.59 -16.21
N LYS A 167 6.24 4.88 -16.58
CA LYS A 167 7.33 5.46 -17.39
C LYS A 167 8.52 5.89 -16.55
N GLY A 168 8.33 5.98 -15.25
CA GLY A 168 9.29 6.50 -14.29
C GLY A 168 9.07 7.99 -14.02
N ILE A 169 9.04 8.37 -12.74
CA ILE A 169 8.91 9.78 -12.31
C ILE A 169 10.28 10.26 -11.84
N LYS A 170 10.90 11.15 -12.61
CA LYS A 170 12.21 11.71 -12.25
C LYS A 170 12.11 12.49 -10.93
N ASP A 171 13.20 12.44 -10.17
CA ASP A 171 13.41 13.23 -8.96
C ASP A 171 12.32 13.08 -7.87
N ASN A 172 11.75 11.89 -7.73
CA ASN A 172 10.59 11.66 -6.88
C ASN A 172 10.94 11.54 -5.39
N ASN A 173 12.14 11.06 -5.05
CA ASN A 173 12.61 10.96 -3.66
C ASN A 173 12.58 12.32 -2.94
N ARG A 174 12.19 12.36 -1.68
CA ARG A 174 12.17 13.62 -0.91
C ARG A 174 12.34 13.37 0.58
N GLN A 175 12.76 14.43 1.29
CA GLN A 175 12.59 14.51 2.73
C GLN A 175 11.49 15.49 3.09
N ILE A 176 10.63 15.08 4.01
CA ILE A 176 9.62 15.93 4.63
C ILE A 176 9.71 15.81 6.15
N SER A 177 9.24 16.82 6.89
CA SER A 177 9.22 16.73 8.35
C SER A 177 8.22 15.67 8.79
N LYS A 178 8.44 15.07 9.97
CA LYS A 178 7.46 14.16 10.60
C LYS A 178 6.06 14.77 10.74
N TYR A 179 5.99 16.09 10.96
CA TYR A 179 4.71 16.81 11.00
C TYR A 179 4.01 16.79 9.64
N LYS A 180 4.76 17.09 8.57
CA LYS A 180 4.24 17.09 7.20
C LYS A 180 3.85 15.68 6.74
N TRP A 181 4.63 14.65 7.10
CA TRP A 181 4.25 13.26 6.86
C TRP A 181 2.89 12.94 7.49
N PHE A 182 2.72 13.26 8.78
CA PHE A 182 1.46 13.01 9.47
C PHE A 182 0.29 13.73 8.79
N ASP A 183 0.48 14.99 8.38
CA ASP A 183 -0.58 15.78 7.75
C ASP A 183 -0.94 15.25 6.36
N GLU A 184 0.04 14.86 5.54
CA GLU A 184 -0.20 14.31 4.20
C GLU A 184 -0.84 12.91 4.24
N HIS A 185 -0.61 12.15 5.30
CA HIS A 185 -1.17 10.81 5.52
C HIS A 185 -2.29 10.79 6.58
N ALA A 186 -2.88 11.93 6.93
CA ALA A 186 -3.86 11.99 8.02
C ALA A 186 -5.12 11.15 7.77
N SER A 187 -5.48 10.92 6.49
CA SER A 187 -6.61 10.07 6.08
C SER A 187 -6.39 8.57 6.27
N ASP A 188 -5.13 8.15 6.39
CA ASP A 188 -4.73 6.75 6.40
C ASP A 188 -3.98 6.45 7.69
N TRP A 189 -4.03 5.22 8.18
CA TRP A 189 -3.21 4.85 9.32
C TRP A 189 -1.73 4.78 8.92
N THR A 190 -0.86 5.34 9.75
CA THR A 190 0.60 5.14 9.73
C THR A 190 0.95 4.21 10.88
N THR A 191 1.39 2.99 10.56
CA THR A 191 2.01 2.09 11.53
C THR A 191 3.50 2.36 11.61
N VAL A 192 4.01 2.51 12.83
CA VAL A 192 5.43 2.77 13.11
C VAL A 192 6.09 1.47 13.53
N TYR A 193 7.14 1.07 12.81
CA TYR A 193 7.96 -0.09 13.14
C TYR A 193 9.36 0.31 13.55
N ARG A 194 9.92 -0.42 14.51
CA ARG A 194 11.24 -0.15 15.06
C ARG A 194 12.10 -1.39 15.13
N CYS A 195 13.29 -1.30 14.52
CA CYS A 195 14.32 -2.31 14.74
C CYS A 195 14.80 -2.23 16.20
N PRO A 196 14.83 -3.35 16.95
CA PRO A 196 15.25 -3.34 18.35
C PRO A 196 16.74 -3.02 18.52
N ASN A 197 17.55 -3.21 17.47
CA ASN A 197 18.98 -2.88 17.48
C ASN A 197 19.20 -1.44 17.02
N GLY A 198 19.52 -0.54 17.95
CA GLY A 198 19.73 0.88 17.66
C GLY A 198 20.88 1.16 16.67
N ASN A 199 21.94 0.35 16.68
CA ASN A 199 23.06 0.50 15.73
C ASN A 199 22.64 0.16 14.30
N ALA A 200 21.83 -0.90 14.12
CA ALA A 200 21.25 -1.25 12.83
C ALA A 200 20.28 -0.17 12.33
N ALA A 201 19.39 0.31 13.20
CA ALA A 201 18.45 1.39 12.88
C ALA A 201 19.19 2.68 12.45
N ASN A 202 20.24 3.07 13.18
CA ASN A 202 21.05 4.24 12.85
C ASN A 202 21.81 4.05 11.52
N GLY A 203 22.42 2.88 11.31
CA GLY A 203 23.12 2.58 10.07
C GLY A 203 22.20 2.62 8.85
N ALA A 204 21.00 2.05 8.97
CA ALA A 204 19.98 2.10 7.93
C ALA A 204 19.56 3.54 7.62
N ALA A 205 19.27 4.34 8.64
CA ALA A 205 18.88 5.74 8.46
C ALA A 205 19.96 6.59 7.77
N VAL A 206 21.23 6.43 8.17
CA VAL A 206 22.37 7.14 7.55
C VAL A 206 22.57 6.70 6.11
N TRP A 207 22.52 5.39 5.85
CA TRP A 207 22.68 4.88 4.49
C TRP A 207 21.55 5.35 3.58
N ALA A 208 20.31 5.35 4.06
CA ALA A 208 19.17 5.84 3.30
C ALA A 208 19.34 7.32 2.92
N ASP A 209 19.73 8.15 3.88
CA ASP A 209 20.00 9.57 3.66
C ASP A 209 21.11 9.78 2.62
N HIS A 210 22.25 9.12 2.78
CA HIS A 210 23.40 9.28 1.88
C HIS A 210 23.16 8.75 0.46
N THR A 211 22.33 7.71 0.35
CA THR A 211 22.05 7.06 -0.93
C THR A 211 20.93 7.75 -1.70
N TYR A 212 19.87 8.16 -1.00
CA TYR A 212 18.64 8.67 -1.62
C TYR A 212 18.37 10.15 -1.37
N TYR A 213 19.19 10.90 -0.62
CA TYR A 213 18.90 12.32 -0.40
C TYR A 213 20.13 13.21 -0.53
N ASN A 214 21.13 13.02 0.33
CA ASN A 214 22.36 13.81 0.34
C ASN A 214 23.58 12.96 0.68
N LEU A 215 24.50 12.81 -0.27
CA LEU A 215 25.73 11.99 -0.12
C LEU A 215 26.54 12.25 1.16
N SER A 216 26.53 13.48 1.66
CA SER A 216 27.31 13.94 2.81
C SER A 216 26.48 14.12 4.08
N GLY A 217 25.19 13.77 4.09
CA GLY A 217 24.33 13.94 5.27
C GLY A 217 23.76 15.34 5.48
N GLY A 218 23.87 16.22 4.48
CA GLY A 218 23.42 17.62 4.55
C GLY A 218 21.93 17.83 4.24
N SER A 219 21.42 19.03 4.54
CA SER A 219 20.00 19.40 4.34
C SER A 219 19.60 19.61 2.87
N LYS A 220 20.56 19.90 1.98
CA LYS A 220 20.31 20.12 0.56
C LYS A 220 20.21 18.78 -0.17
N LYS A 221 19.12 18.54 -0.88
CA LYS A 221 19.00 17.36 -1.76
C LYS A 221 20.07 17.39 -2.87
N THR A 222 20.88 16.33 -2.96
CA THR A 222 21.89 16.13 -4.03
C THR A 222 21.69 14.84 -4.81
N LYS A 223 20.78 13.96 -4.36
CA LYS A 223 20.40 12.72 -5.04
C LYS A 223 19.02 12.88 -5.67
N HIS A 224 18.92 12.50 -6.94
CA HIS A 224 17.70 12.60 -7.73
C HIS A 224 17.37 11.22 -8.31
N ILE A 225 16.38 10.56 -7.72
CA ILE A 225 16.06 9.15 -7.97
C ILE A 225 14.75 9.06 -8.73
N THR A 226 14.74 8.24 -9.79
CA THR A 226 13.54 7.98 -10.57
C THR A 226 12.66 6.99 -9.80
N TYR A 227 11.40 7.37 -9.53
CA TYR A 227 10.42 6.42 -9.03
C TYR A 227 9.98 5.50 -10.15
N LYS A 228 10.22 4.20 -10.00
CA LYS A 228 9.66 3.16 -10.87
C LYS A 228 9.67 1.84 -10.11
N ILE A 229 8.53 1.15 -10.13
CA ILE A 229 8.43 -0.20 -9.59
C ILE A 229 9.14 -1.15 -10.54
N THR A 230 10.12 -1.88 -10.00
CA THR A 230 10.98 -2.78 -10.76
C THR A 230 11.24 -4.05 -9.95
N ILE A 231 11.51 -5.15 -10.66
CA ILE A 231 11.88 -6.43 -10.05
C ILE A 231 13.33 -6.49 -9.60
N ASP A 232 14.17 -5.58 -10.11
CA ASP A 232 15.52 -5.40 -9.60
C ASP A 232 15.43 -4.75 -8.22
N VAL A 233 15.69 -5.54 -7.18
CA VAL A 233 15.66 -5.08 -5.78
C VAL A 233 17.00 -4.50 -5.31
N TRP A 234 18.05 -4.50 -6.14
CA TRP A 234 19.41 -4.13 -5.73
C TRP A 234 19.90 -2.82 -6.32
N SER A 235 19.51 -2.44 -7.53
CA SER A 235 19.83 -1.12 -8.05
C SER A 235 19.17 -0.02 -7.22
N THR A 236 19.82 1.12 -7.03
CA THR A 236 19.28 2.24 -6.23
C THR A 236 18.49 3.25 -7.09
N ASN A 237 18.61 3.19 -8.41
CA ASN A 237 17.87 4.01 -9.36
C ASN A 237 17.57 3.20 -10.65
N PRO A 238 16.30 3.00 -11.04
CA PRO A 238 15.10 3.46 -10.35
C PRO A 238 14.82 2.73 -9.02
N SER A 239 14.02 3.37 -8.17
CA SER A 239 13.59 2.81 -6.89
C SER A 239 12.13 3.15 -6.60
N TYR A 240 11.61 2.67 -5.48
CA TYR A 240 10.26 2.94 -4.97
C TYR A 240 10.26 2.85 -3.43
N CYS A 241 9.15 3.24 -2.81
CA CYS A 241 9.02 3.50 -1.38
C CYS A 241 9.54 2.36 -0.48
N SER A 242 9.02 1.14 -0.64
CA SER A 242 9.42 -0.03 0.15
C SER A 242 10.80 -0.56 -0.18
N LYS A 243 11.23 -0.49 -1.45
CA LYS A 243 12.58 -0.88 -1.86
C LYS A 243 13.64 -0.02 -1.20
N LEU A 244 13.45 1.30 -1.13
CA LEU A 244 14.33 2.21 -0.40
C LEU A 244 14.50 1.79 1.07
N VAL A 245 13.39 1.49 1.75
CA VAL A 245 13.40 1.09 3.17
C VAL A 245 14.17 -0.21 3.38
N VAL A 246 13.90 -1.22 2.56
CA VAL A 246 14.56 -2.52 2.74
C VAL A 246 16.03 -2.47 2.35
N GLN A 247 16.39 -1.76 1.28
CA GLN A 247 17.78 -1.53 0.91
C GLN A 247 18.55 -0.82 2.02
N ALA A 248 17.91 0.12 2.73
CA ALA A 248 18.52 0.79 3.88
C ALA A 248 18.95 -0.17 4.97
N TYR A 249 18.08 -1.10 5.34
CA TYR A 249 18.40 -2.10 6.35
C TYR A 249 19.32 -3.22 5.84
N TYR A 250 19.27 -3.53 4.55
CA TYR A 250 20.15 -4.53 3.93
C TYR A 250 21.60 -4.02 3.81
N PHE A 251 21.81 -2.83 3.24
CA PHE A 251 23.16 -2.29 2.97
C PHE A 251 23.70 -1.41 4.11
N GLY A 252 22.84 -0.67 4.80
CA GLY A 252 23.26 0.29 5.83
C GLY A 252 23.72 -0.35 7.15
N THR A 253 23.55 -1.66 7.32
CA THR A 253 23.84 -2.36 8.58
C THR A 253 25.17 -3.12 8.57
N GLY A 254 25.94 -2.97 7.48
CA GLY A 254 27.28 -3.55 7.31
C GLY A 254 27.22 -5.07 7.19
N SER A 255 28.02 -5.78 7.98
CA SER A 255 28.05 -7.24 7.99
C SER A 255 26.86 -7.89 8.72
N LYS A 256 25.97 -7.10 9.34
CA LYS A 256 24.82 -7.62 10.08
C LYS A 256 23.76 -8.12 9.09
N LYS A 257 23.37 -9.39 9.20
CA LYS A 257 22.28 -9.96 8.41
C LYS A 257 20.93 -9.55 8.99
N VAL A 258 20.49 -8.31 8.72
CA VAL A 258 19.22 -7.78 9.23
C VAL A 258 18.03 -8.18 8.36
N ILE A 259 18.23 -8.23 7.05
CA ILE A 259 17.20 -8.55 6.05
C ILE A 259 17.52 -9.91 5.42
N SER A 260 16.50 -10.73 5.16
CA SER A 260 16.66 -12.00 4.44
C SER A 260 17.19 -11.80 3.02
N SER A 261 18.16 -12.63 2.60
CA SER A 261 18.69 -12.66 1.24
C SER A 261 17.67 -13.13 0.19
N ASP A 262 16.64 -13.86 0.64
CA ASP A 262 15.58 -14.40 -0.21
C ASP A 262 14.65 -13.31 -0.76
N ILE A 263 14.84 -12.06 -0.36
CA ILE A 263 14.14 -10.93 -0.94
C ILE A 263 14.40 -10.78 -2.44
N SER A 264 15.54 -11.27 -2.95
CA SER A 264 15.84 -11.34 -4.38
C SER A 264 14.93 -12.29 -5.15
N LEU A 265 14.34 -13.28 -4.47
CA LEU A 265 13.36 -14.20 -5.05
C LEU A 265 11.97 -13.55 -5.11
N ARG A 266 11.77 -12.42 -4.42
CA ARG A 266 10.50 -11.69 -4.44
C ARG A 266 10.44 -10.82 -5.70
N ARG A 267 9.34 -10.91 -6.44
CA ARG A 267 9.10 -10.10 -7.65
C ARG A 267 9.17 -8.61 -7.35
N VAL A 268 8.52 -8.17 -6.28
CA VAL A 268 8.47 -6.77 -5.82
C VAL A 268 8.42 -6.76 -4.30
N ILE A 269 8.99 -5.73 -3.66
CA ILE A 269 8.97 -5.55 -2.21
C ILE A 269 7.67 -4.83 -1.86
N VAL A 270 6.69 -5.52 -1.27
CA VAL A 270 5.41 -4.88 -0.91
C VAL A 270 5.53 -4.18 0.47
N PRO A 271 5.09 -2.91 0.61
CA PRO A 271 5.14 -2.17 1.88
C PRO A 271 4.56 -2.92 3.09
N SER A 272 3.38 -3.55 2.95
CA SER A 272 2.69 -4.29 4.02
C SER A 272 3.46 -5.48 4.58
N THR A 273 4.43 -5.98 3.81
CA THR A 273 5.21 -7.19 4.13
C THR A 273 6.59 -6.89 4.72
N ILE A 274 6.97 -5.62 4.84
CA ILE A 274 8.30 -5.22 5.34
C ILE A 274 8.70 -5.92 6.65
N PRO A 275 7.82 -6.03 7.67
CA PRO A 275 8.17 -6.72 8.91
C PRO A 275 8.63 -8.17 8.72
N SER A 276 8.09 -8.89 7.73
CA SER A 276 8.43 -10.29 7.45
C SER A 276 9.87 -10.49 6.94
N TYR A 277 10.51 -9.44 6.42
CA TYR A 277 11.87 -9.53 5.88
C TYR A 277 12.96 -9.46 6.94
N PHE A 278 12.63 -9.02 8.16
CA PHE A 278 13.60 -8.85 9.24
C PHE A 278 13.91 -10.17 9.94
N LEU A 279 15.18 -10.56 9.92
CA LEU A 279 15.67 -11.78 10.56
C LEU A 279 15.78 -11.59 12.09
N SER A 280 15.72 -12.69 12.84
CA SER A 280 16.10 -12.67 14.26
C SER A 280 17.59 -12.31 14.41
N PRO A 281 18.00 -11.47 15.40
CA PRO A 281 17.22 -10.84 16.47
C PRO A 281 16.67 -9.45 16.12
N TYR A 282 16.63 -9.08 14.84
CA TYR A 282 16.25 -7.75 14.35
C TYR A 282 14.75 -7.60 14.02
N LYS A 283 13.93 -8.62 14.30
CA LYS A 283 12.47 -8.57 14.08
C LYS A 283 11.89 -7.26 14.60
N LEU A 284 11.16 -6.56 13.73
CA LEU A 284 10.61 -5.24 14.03
C LEU A 284 9.62 -5.32 15.18
N LYS A 285 9.62 -4.26 16.01
CA LYS A 285 8.59 -4.01 17.01
C LYS A 285 7.59 -3.03 16.43
N ASN A 286 6.29 -3.37 16.47
CA ASN A 286 5.22 -2.43 16.21
C ASN A 286 5.13 -1.44 17.37
N MET A 287 5.32 -0.15 17.09
CA MET A 287 5.32 0.92 18.09
C MET A 287 3.95 1.61 18.22
N GLY A 288 3.01 1.28 17.33
CA GLY A 288 1.66 1.84 17.31
C GLY A 288 1.21 2.25 15.92
N LYS A 289 -0.09 2.53 15.85
CA LYS A 289 -0.84 2.99 14.68
C LYS A 289 -1.36 4.41 14.93
N TYR A 290 -1.14 5.32 13.98
CA TYR A 290 -1.39 6.77 14.10
C TYR A 290 -2.04 7.36 12.84
#